data_AF-A0A7V3ALR8-F1
#
_entry.id   AF-A0A7V3ALR8-F1
#
_cell.length_a   1.000
_cell.length_b   1.000
_cell.length_c   1.000
_cell.angle_alpha   90.00
_cell.angle_beta   90.00
_cell.angle_gamma   90.00
#
_symmetry.space_group_name_H-M   'P 1'
#
loop_
_entity.id
_entity.type
_entity.pdbx_description
1 polymer ?
#
loop_
_entity_poly.entity_id
_entity_poly.type
_entity_poly.pdbx_seq_one_letter_code
_entity_poly.pdbx_strand_id
1 'polypeptide(L)'
;MIKKTDSAVMRQISRSHQRHSLRIIPLGGLEEVGRNMTIFEYGPDIIIVDMGLQFPDEDMPGIDYIIPDISYLKGKEKNIRGV
;
A
#
# COMPACT_ATOMS: atom_id res chain seq x y z
N MET A 1 9.36 -30.41 -41.48
CA MET A 1 10.52 -29.51 -41.30
C MET A 1 10.15 -28.48 -40.23
N ILE A 2 10.39 -28.80 -38.96
CA ILE A 2 9.91 -28.05 -37.81
C ILE A 2 10.89 -26.90 -37.55
N LYS A 3 10.45 -25.64 -37.69
CA LYS A 3 11.24 -24.47 -37.26
C LYS A 3 11.34 -24.51 -35.73
N LYS A 4 12.55 -24.65 -35.21
CA LYS A 4 12.86 -24.46 -33.78
C LYS A 4 12.61 -22.99 -33.44
N THR A 5 11.47 -22.70 -32.84
CA THR A 5 11.16 -21.37 -32.32
C THR A 5 11.83 -21.22 -30.96
N ASP A 6 12.63 -20.16 -30.79
CA ASP A 6 13.45 -19.92 -29.61
C ASP A 6 12.64 -19.93 -28.31
N SER A 7 13.11 -20.72 -27.32
CA SER A 7 12.51 -20.79 -25.98
C SER A 7 12.58 -19.44 -25.24
N ALA A 8 13.54 -18.58 -25.59
CA ALA A 8 13.66 -17.22 -25.10
C ALA A 8 12.49 -16.32 -25.55
N VAL A 9 12.03 -16.45 -26.80
CA VAL A 9 10.89 -15.71 -27.34
C VAL A 9 9.60 -16.12 -26.63
N MET A 10 9.40 -17.42 -26.41
CA MET A 10 8.24 -17.95 -25.67
C MET A 10 8.24 -17.51 -24.20
N ARG A 11 9.41 -17.46 -23.56
CA ARG A 11 9.58 -16.98 -22.17
C ARG A 11 9.38 -15.47 -22.03
N GLN A 12 9.61 -14.70 -23.09
CA GLN A 12 9.38 -13.26 -23.14
C GLN A 12 7.88 -12.94 -23.36
N ILE A 13 7.19 -13.75 -24.16
CA ILE A 13 5.73 -13.64 -24.37
C ILE A 13 4.94 -14.00 -23.09
N SER A 14 5.42 -14.94 -22.27
CA SER A 14 4.74 -15.31 -21.01
C SER A 14 4.95 -14.32 -19.86
N ARG A 15 5.90 -13.39 -19.96
CA ARG A 15 6.21 -12.40 -18.91
C ARG A 15 5.33 -11.15 -18.92
N SER A 16 4.58 -10.88 -19.98
CA SER A 16 3.95 -9.57 -20.21
C SER A 16 2.59 -9.32 -19.53
N HIS A 17 2.07 -10.26 -18.74
CA HIS A 17 0.78 -10.09 -18.04
C HIS A 17 0.81 -10.65 -16.61
N GLN A 18 1.82 -10.30 -15.81
CA GLN A 18 1.68 -10.42 -14.35
C GLN A 18 0.61 -9.41 -13.91
N ARG A 19 -0.65 -9.85 -13.82
CA ARG A 19 -1.72 -9.03 -13.25
C ARG A 19 -1.44 -8.85 -11.77
N HIS A 20 -0.96 -7.68 -11.39
CA HIS A 20 -0.87 -7.32 -9.98
C HIS A 20 -2.29 -7.17 -9.42
N SER A 21 -2.50 -7.60 -8.18
CA SER A 21 -3.75 -7.32 -7.46
C SER A 21 -3.62 -5.98 -6.77
N LEU A 22 -4.68 -5.17 -6.82
CA LEU A 22 -4.79 -3.98 -5.97
C LEU A 22 -5.04 -4.42 -4.54
N ARG A 23 -4.24 -3.91 -3.61
CA ARG A 23 -4.41 -4.12 -2.17
C ARG A 23 -4.87 -2.81 -1.55
N ILE A 24 -5.93 -2.87 -0.75
CA ILE A 24 -6.50 -1.74 -0.01
C ILE A 24 -6.31 -2.04 1.47
N ILE A 25 -5.54 -1.21 2.16
CA ILE A 25 -5.10 -1.46 3.53
C ILE A 25 -5.44 -0.20 4.36
N PRO A 26 -6.58 -0.19 5.07
CA PRO A 26 -6.88 0.88 6.02
C PRO A 26 -5.95 0.75 7.24
N LEU A 27 -5.23 1.83 7.55
CA LEU A 27 -4.38 1.94 8.75
C LEU A 27 -5.05 2.72 9.89
N GLY A 28 -6.17 3.38 9.61
CA GLY A 28 -7.01 4.04 10.60
C GLY A 28 -8.29 4.60 9.98
N GLY A 29 -9.28 4.90 10.82
CA GLY A 29 -10.60 5.37 10.41
C GLY A 29 -11.59 4.25 10.03
N LEU A 30 -11.23 2.98 10.23
CA LEU A 30 -12.15 1.85 10.07
C LEU A 30 -12.75 1.52 11.44
N GLU A 31 -14.09 1.55 11.54
CA GLU A 31 -14.83 1.33 12.80
C GLU A 31 -14.52 2.34 13.92
N GLU A 32 -13.83 3.43 13.59
CA GLU A 32 -13.48 4.52 14.51
C GLU A 32 -13.61 5.89 13.82
N VAL A 33 -13.59 6.97 14.60
CA VAL A 33 -13.61 8.35 14.08
C VAL A 33 -12.22 8.97 14.23
N GLY A 34 -11.67 9.47 13.12
CA GLY A 34 -10.36 10.11 13.10
C GLY A 34 -9.26 9.17 12.63
N ARG A 35 -8.02 9.65 12.65
CA ARG A 35 -6.81 8.92 12.21
C ARG A 35 -6.96 8.22 10.86
N ASN A 36 -7.72 8.82 9.94
CA ASN A 36 -7.95 8.28 8.60
C ASN A 36 -6.62 8.13 7.85
N MET A 37 -6.32 6.92 7.39
CA MET A 37 -5.21 6.67 6.49
C MET A 37 -5.48 5.36 5.74
N THR A 38 -5.52 5.41 4.43
CA THR A 38 -5.69 4.21 3.60
C THR A 38 -4.55 4.07 2.60
N ILE A 39 -3.97 2.88 2.53
CA ILE A 39 -2.94 2.53 1.55
C ILE A 39 -3.57 1.79 0.38
N PHE A 40 -3.25 2.25 -0.82
CA PHE A 40 -3.47 1.56 -2.08
C PHE A 40 -2.13 1.07 -2.62
N GLU A 41 -1.96 -0.24 -2.71
CA GLU A 41 -0.73 -0.84 -3.23
C GLU A 41 -1.02 -1.69 -4.47
N TYR A 42 -0.34 -1.39 -5.57
CA TYR A 42 -0.45 -2.12 -6.84
C TYR A 42 0.94 -2.40 -7.40
N GLY A 43 1.34 -3.68 -7.40
CA GLY A 43 2.70 -4.06 -7.73
C GLY A 43 3.70 -3.42 -6.75
N PRO A 44 4.74 -2.72 -7.22
CA PRO A 44 5.67 -2.02 -6.34
C PRO A 44 5.20 -0.62 -5.95
N ASP A 45 4.09 -0.10 -6.47
CA ASP A 45 3.69 1.29 -6.27
C ASP A 45 2.69 1.43 -5.12
N ILE A 46 2.87 2.47 -4.31
CA ILE A 46 2.03 2.79 -3.16
C ILE A 46 1.49 4.22 -3.32
N ILE A 47 0.17 4.37 -3.15
CA ILE A 47 -0.50 5.65 -2.94
C ILE A 47 -1.13 5.60 -1.55
N ILE A 48 -0.96 6.67 -0.79
CA ILE A 48 -1.60 6.87 0.50
C ILE A 48 -2.74 7.87 0.28
N VAL A 49 -3.88 7.66 0.92
CA VAL A 49 -4.98 8.62 0.96
C VAL A 49 -5.22 8.99 2.42
N ASP A 50 -5.19 10.30 2.67
CA ASP A 50 -5.21 10.93 3.98
C ASP A 50 -4.03 10.58 4.89
N MET A 51 -3.78 11.46 5.84
CA MET A 51 -2.87 11.24 6.97
C MET A 51 -3.47 11.94 8.20
N GLY A 52 -4.67 11.51 8.57
CA GLY A 52 -5.43 12.09 9.66
C GLY A 52 -4.81 11.79 11.03
N LEU A 53 -5.27 12.54 12.03
CA LEU A 53 -5.04 12.27 13.45
C LEU A 53 -6.38 12.06 14.15
N GLN A 54 -6.34 11.58 15.38
CA GLN A 54 -7.47 11.55 16.29
C GLN A 54 -7.10 12.29 17.58
N PHE A 55 -8.06 13.02 18.15
CA PHE A 55 -7.91 13.59 19.48
C PHE A 55 -8.05 12.50 20.56
N PRO A 56 -7.30 12.61 21.65
CA PRO A 56 -7.39 11.68 22.78
C PRO A 56 -8.74 11.77 23.48
N ASP A 57 -9.15 10.67 24.12
CA ASP A 57 -10.31 10.63 25.01
C ASP A 57 -9.96 11.24 26.39
N GLU A 58 -10.99 11.53 27.21
CA GLU A 58 -10.82 12.17 28.52
C GLU A 58 -9.96 11.34 29.50
N ASP A 59 -9.86 10.03 29.28
CA ASP A 59 -9.09 9.09 30.10
C ASP A 59 -7.62 8.93 29.66
N MET A 60 -7.16 9.74 28.70
CA MET A 60 -5.79 9.71 28.18
C MET A 60 -4.96 10.95 28.58
N PRO A 61 -4.65 11.14 29.89
CA PRO A 61 -3.92 12.32 30.34
C PRO A 61 -2.48 12.34 29.81
N GLY A 62 -2.07 13.49 29.27
CA GLY A 62 -0.72 13.69 28.73
C GLY A 62 -0.53 13.26 27.28
N ILE A 63 -1.58 12.78 26.60
CA ILE A 63 -1.59 12.56 25.15
C ILE A 63 -2.16 13.82 24.49
N ASP A 64 -1.51 14.30 23.41
CA ASP A 64 -2.01 15.43 22.61
C ASP A 64 -2.80 14.96 21.37
N TYR A 65 -2.34 13.90 20.70
CA TYR A 65 -2.93 13.34 19.49
C TYR A 65 -2.53 11.88 19.30
N ILE A 66 -3.39 11.14 18.60
CA ILE A 66 -3.17 9.75 18.20
C ILE A 66 -3.06 9.68 16.68
N ILE A 67 -2.07 8.93 16.17
CA ILE A 67 -1.76 8.82 14.75
C ILE A 67 -1.83 7.36 14.26
N PRO A 68 -2.01 7.12 12.95
CA PRO A 68 -1.99 5.77 12.37
C PRO A 68 -0.64 5.06 12.55
N ASP A 69 -0.67 3.74 12.72
CA ASP A 69 0.55 2.92 12.73
C ASP A 69 1.06 2.68 11.30
N ILE A 70 2.12 3.39 10.93
CA ILE A 70 2.77 3.30 9.61
C ILE A 70 3.80 2.17 9.50
N SER A 71 3.86 1.24 10.46
CA SER A 71 4.83 0.12 10.44
C SER A 71 4.76 -0.71 9.14
N TYR A 72 3.60 -0.75 8.48
CA TYR A 72 3.42 -1.38 7.18
C TYR A 72 4.33 -0.81 6.06
N LEU A 73 4.67 0.48 6.14
CA LEU A 73 5.46 1.20 5.12
C LEU A 73 6.97 1.05 5.34
N LYS A 74 7.42 0.51 6.47
CA LYS A 74 8.83 0.35 6.80
C LYS A 74 9.54 -0.51 5.75
N GLY A 75 10.56 0.04 5.10
CA GLY A 75 11.29 -0.60 4.01
C GLY A 75 10.62 -0.50 2.63
N LYS A 76 9.49 0.19 2.53
CA LYS A 76 8.76 0.46 1.26
C LYS A 76 8.70 1.96 0.94
N GLU A 77 9.51 2.80 1.59
CA GLU A 77 9.42 4.26 1.49
C GLU A 77 9.63 4.74 0.04
N LYS A 78 10.55 4.10 -0.69
CA LYS A 78 10.86 4.41 -2.10
C LYS A 78 9.74 4.06 -3.08
N ASN A 79 8.78 3.27 -2.63
CA ASN A 79 7.64 2.81 -3.42
C ASN A 79 6.45 3.76 -3.31
N ILE A 80 6.47 4.69 -2.36
CA ILE A 80 5.43 5.70 -2.18
C ILE A 80 5.52 6.71 -3.32
N ARG A 81 4.43 6.85 -4.07
CA ARG A 81 4.32 7.75 -5.23
C ARG A 81 3.65 9.07 -4.89
N GLY A 82 2.88 9.09 -3.80
CA GLY A 82 2.19 10.28 -3.33
C GLY A 82 1.31 9.97 -2.12
N VAL A 83 0.86 11.07 -1.52
CA VAL A 83 -0.16 11.17 -0.49
C VAL A 83 -1.24 12.11 -1.01
#